data_AF-A0A7S0MLZ2-F1
#
_entry.id   AF-A0A7S0MLZ2-F1
#
_cell.length_a   1.000
_cell.length_b   1.000
_cell.length_c   1.000
_cell.angle_alpha   90.00
_cell.angle_beta   90.00
_cell.angle_gamma   90.00
#
_symmetry.space_group_name_H-M   'P 1'
#
loop_
_entity.id
_entity.type
_entity.pdbx_description
1 polymer ?
#
loop_
_entity_poly.entity_id
_entity_poly.type
_entity_poly.pdbx_seq_one_letter_code
_entity_poly.pdbx_strand_id
1 'polypeptide(L)'
;MSFANTWSDISTKHFESGKHASGLRNKTDISCMSVHRTLSAPHTLEHSSHCCAPETELGAQRRPVLNVATWNIAAPNNNPFEFWVSHQNEEYNDLMLAIQKHIDQPNPFEAKIYQIFTPDMYAELRAELALQGVSGLEKLDLVWTRDLMHRMAISEFLKDRSFGEKRLISMPDRITSSITIKNGLTVFRPSPITGIQNDMDSVKAWWSLWTNYMFKTAPIIEGNDKKSVISLLDIIARAKYPALSEAEEEISIPLQILCLALFDAVYIHLLATVAPKTWQPLKRSLHTALFEHKAARCVSILQTQYGDADVIFIQEASEAFASRASVCLDHFVLRPSGVDGRRSQLSLILARKSLFLRHTARD
;
A
#
# COMPACT_ATOMS: atom_id res chain seq x y z
N MET A 1 7.29 -22.92 -0.23
CA MET A 1 7.50 -21.59 0.38
C MET A 1 6.57 -20.63 -0.34
N SER A 2 5.67 -19.97 0.39
CA SER A 2 4.47 -19.31 -0.15
C SER A 2 4.77 -17.96 -0.80
N PHE A 3 4.13 -17.69 -1.94
CA PHE A 3 4.09 -16.45 -2.75
C PHE A 3 4.01 -15.15 -1.94
N ALA A 4 3.40 -15.19 -0.77
CA ALA A 4 3.22 -14.01 0.10
C ALA A 4 4.56 -13.42 0.58
N ASN A 5 5.61 -14.24 0.77
CA ASN A 5 6.84 -13.77 1.40
C ASN A 5 7.73 -12.96 0.43
N THR A 6 7.77 -13.31 -0.85
CA THR A 6 8.64 -12.61 -1.82
C THR A 6 8.09 -11.22 -2.18
N TRP A 7 6.76 -11.07 -2.19
CA TRP A 7 6.09 -9.79 -2.44
C TRP A 7 6.00 -8.91 -1.19
N SER A 8 5.79 -9.50 0.00
CA SER A 8 5.85 -8.74 1.26
C SER A 8 7.25 -8.22 1.56
N ASP A 9 8.31 -8.96 1.22
CA ASP A 9 9.70 -8.52 1.50
C ASP A 9 10.11 -7.29 0.67
N ILE A 10 9.47 -7.05 -0.48
CA ILE A 10 9.67 -5.85 -1.30
C ILE A 10 8.83 -4.67 -0.77
N SER A 11 7.63 -4.90 -0.20
CA SER A 11 6.75 -3.82 0.27
C SER A 11 6.87 -3.48 1.76
N THR A 12 7.18 -4.42 2.65
CA THR A 12 6.97 -4.28 4.10
C THR A 12 8.06 -4.93 4.96
N LYS A 13 9.00 -4.11 5.46
CA LYS A 13 9.76 -4.40 6.69
C LYS A 13 9.39 -3.39 7.77
N HIS A 14 8.47 -3.77 8.64
CA HIS A 14 8.39 -3.35 10.04
C HIS A 14 7.45 -4.30 10.78
N PHE A 15 8.02 -5.32 11.43
CA PHE A 15 7.67 -5.84 12.77
C PHE A 15 8.30 -7.23 12.94
N GLU A 16 9.43 -7.32 13.63
CA GLU A 16 9.84 -8.58 14.28
C GLU A 16 10.36 -8.25 15.68
N SER A 17 9.51 -8.49 16.69
CA SER A 17 9.95 -9.01 17.99
C SER A 17 8.76 -9.72 18.65
N GLY A 18 8.92 -11.01 18.96
CA GLY A 18 7.94 -11.79 19.72
C GLY A 18 7.87 -13.27 19.32
N LYS A 19 8.54 -14.13 20.10
CA LYS A 19 8.69 -15.58 19.88
C LYS A 19 7.39 -16.38 20.10
N HIS A 20 7.31 -17.50 19.35
CA HIS A 20 6.63 -18.79 19.56
C HIS A 20 5.14 -18.86 19.99
N ALA A 21 4.31 -19.42 19.10
CA ALA A 21 3.52 -20.63 19.39
C ALA A 21 3.01 -21.27 18.08
N SER A 22 3.23 -22.58 17.95
CA SER A 22 2.78 -23.44 16.86
C SER A 22 1.27 -23.64 16.87
N GLY A 23 0.61 -23.44 15.72
CA GLY A 23 -0.78 -23.84 15.51
C GLY A 23 -1.25 -23.48 14.10
N LEU A 24 -1.42 -24.49 13.24
CA LEU A 24 -2.04 -24.38 11.92
C LEU A 24 -3.44 -23.75 12.04
N ARG A 25 -3.61 -22.54 11.50
CA ARG A 25 -4.92 -21.97 11.14
C ARG A 25 -4.83 -21.41 9.72
N ASN A 26 -5.84 -21.73 8.92
CA ASN A 26 -6.06 -21.20 7.58
C ASN A 26 -6.01 -19.67 7.60
N LYS A 27 -5.02 -19.09 6.90
CA LYS A 27 -4.87 -17.64 6.72
C LYS A 27 -5.74 -17.21 5.53
N THR A 28 -6.99 -16.83 5.79
CA THR A 28 -7.86 -16.17 4.80
C THR A 28 -8.49 -14.87 5.32
N ASP A 29 -8.16 -14.40 6.52
CA ASP A 29 -8.60 -13.09 7.00
C ASP A 29 -7.49 -12.04 6.85
N ILE A 30 -7.62 -11.19 5.83
CA ILE A 30 -6.79 -10.00 5.65
C ILE A 30 -7.32 -8.92 6.60
N SER A 31 -6.96 -9.06 7.88
CA SER A 31 -6.92 -8.07 8.95
C SER A 31 -7.18 -8.78 10.29
N CYS A 32 -6.27 -8.61 11.25
CA CYS A 32 -6.51 -9.08 12.60
C CYS A 32 -7.30 -8.02 13.35
N MET A 33 -8.57 -8.29 13.59
CA MET A 33 -9.37 -7.53 14.53
C MET A 33 -9.29 -8.19 15.90
N SER A 34 -8.81 -7.47 16.89
CA SER A 34 -8.78 -7.93 18.28
C SER A 34 -9.87 -7.24 19.09
N VAL A 35 -10.69 -8.06 19.74
CA VAL A 35 -11.71 -7.59 20.68
C VAL A 35 -11.19 -7.81 22.07
N HIS A 36 -11.06 -6.73 22.85
CA HIS A 36 -10.69 -6.79 24.25
C HIS A 36 -11.91 -6.41 25.09
N ARG A 37 -12.44 -7.37 25.84
CA ARG A 37 -13.63 -7.17 26.69
C ARG A 37 -13.31 -6.54 28.05
N THR A 38 -12.12 -5.99 28.27
CA THR A 38 -11.77 -5.49 29.61
C THR A 38 -10.73 -4.38 29.55
N LEU A 39 -11.18 -3.14 29.75
CA LEU A 39 -10.35 -2.06 30.26
C LEU A 39 -10.95 -1.63 31.61
N SER A 40 -10.34 -2.10 32.69
CA SER A 40 -10.60 -1.60 34.04
C SER A 40 -9.51 -0.57 34.35
N ALA A 41 -9.88 0.66 34.67
CA ALA A 41 -8.91 1.71 35.00
C ALA A 41 -8.10 1.33 36.26
N PRO A 42 -6.75 1.44 36.25
CA PRO A 42 -5.95 1.31 37.47
C PRO A 42 -5.95 2.64 38.23
N HIS A 43 -6.21 2.57 39.55
CA HIS A 43 -5.94 3.68 40.47
C HIS A 43 -4.58 3.45 41.13
N THR A 44 -3.73 4.47 41.10
CA THR A 44 -2.76 4.73 42.16
C THR A 44 -2.76 6.22 42.43
N LEU A 45 -3.16 6.58 43.65
CA LEU A 45 -2.41 7.48 44.54
C LEU A 45 -3.11 7.51 45.90
N GLU A 46 -2.44 6.90 46.88
CA GLU A 46 -2.74 6.98 48.30
C GLU A 46 -2.38 8.36 48.85
N HIS A 47 -3.24 8.93 49.71
CA HIS A 47 -2.90 9.32 51.09
C HIS A 47 -4.08 10.03 51.77
N SER A 48 -4.61 9.41 52.83
CA SER A 48 -4.70 9.95 54.20
C SER A 48 -5.94 9.48 54.99
N SER A 49 -5.60 8.82 56.09
CA SER A 49 -6.28 8.47 57.34
C SER A 49 -7.66 9.04 57.74
N HIS A 50 -8.40 8.14 58.40
CA HIS A 50 -9.42 8.30 59.47
C HIS A 50 -10.90 8.42 59.07
N CYS A 51 -11.64 7.30 59.20
CA CYS A 51 -12.57 7.01 60.31
C CYS A 51 -13.42 5.77 59.97
N CYS A 52 -13.50 4.82 60.91
CA CYS A 52 -14.33 3.62 60.81
C CYS A 52 -15.82 3.99 60.88
N ALA A 53 -16.58 3.62 59.85
CA ALA A 53 -18.02 3.42 59.91
C ALA A 53 -18.31 1.98 59.47
N PRO A 54 -19.33 1.30 60.03
CA PRO A 54 -19.64 -0.08 59.67
C PRO A 54 -20.03 -0.15 58.19
N GLU A 55 -19.41 -1.08 57.47
CA GLU A 55 -19.74 -1.40 56.08
C GLU A 55 -21.20 -1.85 56.00
N THR A 56 -22.08 -0.91 55.66
CA THR A 56 -23.33 -1.24 55.00
C THR A 56 -22.97 -1.83 53.64
N GLU A 57 -23.49 -3.02 53.34
CA GLU A 57 -23.49 -3.65 52.02
C GLU A 57 -24.23 -2.76 51.00
N LEU A 58 -23.59 -1.65 50.60
CA LEU A 58 -23.93 -0.91 49.41
C LEU A 58 -23.45 -1.76 48.24
N GLY A 59 -24.40 -2.52 47.69
CA GLY A 59 -24.21 -3.46 46.59
C GLY A 59 -23.20 -2.91 45.58
N ALA A 60 -22.11 -3.66 45.40
CA ALA A 60 -21.01 -3.31 44.51
C ALA A 60 -21.58 -2.92 43.14
N GLN A 61 -21.71 -1.62 42.88
CA GLN A 61 -22.07 -1.10 41.58
C GLN A 61 -20.98 -1.58 40.64
N ARG A 62 -21.32 -2.57 39.80
CA ARG A 62 -20.43 -3.04 38.74
C ARG A 62 -20.02 -1.81 37.94
N ARG A 63 -18.73 -1.50 37.95
CA ARG A 63 -18.18 -0.43 37.11
C ARG A 63 -18.61 -0.72 35.66
N PRO A 64 -19.08 0.28 34.91
CA PRO A 64 -19.46 0.08 33.52
C PRO A 64 -18.24 -0.48 32.77
N VAL A 65 -18.42 -1.65 32.16
CA VAL A 65 -17.39 -2.31 31.35
C VAL A 65 -17.57 -1.81 29.93
N LEU A 66 -16.53 -1.21 29.36
CA LEU A 66 -16.52 -0.80 27.96
C LEU A 66 -16.13 -1.98 27.07
N ASN A 67 -16.91 -2.18 26.01
CA ASN A 67 -16.55 -3.07 24.92
C ASN A 67 -15.66 -2.33 23.94
N VAL A 68 -14.40 -2.76 23.85
CA VAL A 68 -13.39 -2.10 23.03
C VAL A 68 -12.88 -3.04 21.95
N ALA A 69 -12.81 -2.49 20.75
CA ALA A 69 -12.27 -3.15 19.59
C ALA A 69 -11.12 -2.34 18.99
N THR A 70 -10.16 -3.03 18.39
CA THR A 70 -9.17 -2.39 17.52
C THR A 70 -9.10 -3.11 16.20
N TRP A 71 -9.02 -2.34 15.11
CA TRP A 71 -8.95 -2.86 13.77
C TRP A 71 -8.00 -2.02 12.92
N ASN A 72 -6.91 -2.63 12.46
CA ASN A 72 -6.17 -2.11 11.34
C ASN A 72 -6.89 -2.52 10.05
N ILE A 73 -7.53 -1.55 9.38
CA ILE A 73 -8.31 -1.83 8.17
C ILE A 73 -7.42 -2.01 6.93
N ALA A 74 -6.10 -1.85 7.10
CA ALA A 74 -5.05 -1.76 6.10
C ALA A 74 -5.42 -0.71 5.05
N ALA A 75 -4.70 0.41 4.95
CA ALA A 75 -5.02 1.48 4.01
C ALA A 75 -5.19 0.95 2.57
N PRO A 76 -5.83 1.70 1.63
CA PRO A 76 -6.11 1.19 0.30
C PRO A 76 -4.83 0.62 -0.33
N ASN A 77 -4.78 -0.70 -0.41
CA ASN A 77 -3.78 -1.38 -1.18
C ASN A 77 -4.27 -1.30 -2.61
N ASN A 78 -3.54 -0.55 -3.43
CA ASN A 78 -3.88 -0.33 -4.82
C ASN A 78 -3.44 -1.47 -5.73
N ASN A 79 -2.69 -2.46 -5.20
CA ASN A 79 -2.23 -3.63 -5.93
C ASN A 79 -3.28 -4.75 -5.89
N PRO A 80 -4.02 -4.99 -6.99
CA PRO A 80 -5.03 -6.04 -7.05
C PRO A 80 -4.45 -7.47 -6.96
N PHE A 81 -3.14 -7.63 -7.14
CA PHE A 81 -2.46 -8.94 -7.14
C PHE A 81 -1.62 -9.20 -5.89
N GLU A 82 -1.63 -8.30 -4.89
CA GLU A 82 -0.80 -8.49 -3.68
C GLU A 82 -1.21 -9.71 -2.86
N PHE A 83 -2.50 -9.99 -2.81
CA PHE A 83 -3.04 -11.10 -2.05
C PHE A 83 -3.81 -12.06 -2.95
N TRP A 84 -3.69 -13.34 -2.64
CA TRP A 84 -4.60 -14.35 -3.17
C TRP A 84 -5.95 -14.20 -2.47
N VAL A 85 -6.99 -13.84 -3.21
CA VAL A 85 -8.34 -13.63 -2.68
C VAL A 85 -9.32 -14.67 -3.21
N SER A 86 -10.46 -14.84 -2.54
CA SER A 86 -11.58 -15.55 -3.14
C SER A 86 -12.23 -14.64 -4.19
N HIS A 87 -12.35 -15.13 -5.42
CA HIS A 87 -12.92 -14.39 -6.53
C HIS A 87 -14.01 -15.22 -7.23
N GLN A 88 -15.07 -14.57 -7.72
CA GLN A 88 -16.20 -15.26 -8.35
C GLN A 88 -15.88 -15.77 -9.75
N ASN A 89 -14.97 -15.09 -10.46
CA ASN A 89 -14.47 -15.57 -11.75
C ASN A 89 -13.47 -16.71 -11.52
N GLU A 90 -13.80 -17.90 -12.03
CA GLU A 90 -12.97 -19.12 -11.93
C GLU A 90 -11.59 -18.94 -12.58
N GLU A 91 -11.49 -18.13 -13.65
CA GLU A 91 -10.24 -17.82 -14.34
C GLU A 91 -9.23 -17.04 -13.47
N TYR A 92 -9.66 -16.46 -12.34
CA TYR A 92 -8.76 -15.78 -11.41
C TYR A 92 -7.72 -16.74 -10.83
N ASN A 93 -8.15 -17.93 -10.39
CA ASN A 93 -7.23 -18.89 -9.79
C ASN A 93 -6.25 -19.41 -10.83
N ASP A 94 -6.71 -19.62 -12.07
CA ASP A 94 -5.85 -20.01 -13.18
C ASP A 94 -4.81 -18.94 -13.50
N LEU A 95 -5.20 -17.67 -13.49
CA LEU A 95 -4.27 -16.54 -13.65
C LEU A 95 -3.21 -16.55 -12.54
N MET A 96 -3.61 -16.63 -11.27
CA MET A 96 -2.68 -16.62 -10.13
C MET A 96 -1.71 -17.81 -10.17
N LEU A 97 -2.21 -19.01 -10.49
CA LEU A 97 -1.39 -20.21 -10.68
C LEU A 97 -0.42 -20.07 -11.85
N ALA A 98 -0.87 -19.49 -12.97
CA ALA A 98 -0.03 -19.30 -14.16
C ALA A 98 1.11 -18.29 -13.90
N ILE A 99 0.82 -17.19 -13.18
CA ILE A 99 1.81 -16.22 -12.70
C ILE A 99 2.82 -16.91 -11.79
N GLN A 100 2.35 -17.61 -10.74
CA GLN A 100 3.22 -18.34 -9.81
C GLN A 100 4.16 -19.28 -10.55
N LYS A 101 3.60 -20.11 -11.44
CA LYS A 101 4.37 -21.08 -12.22
C LYS A 101 5.47 -20.42 -13.04
N HIS A 102 5.18 -19.30 -13.71
CA HIS A 102 6.17 -18.57 -14.50
C HIS A 102 7.26 -17.91 -13.65
N ILE A 103 6.94 -17.48 -12.42
CA ILE A 103 7.94 -16.88 -11.51
C ILE A 103 8.83 -17.95 -10.87
N ASP A 104 8.25 -19.09 -10.48
CA ASP A 104 8.98 -20.19 -9.85
C ASP A 104 9.86 -20.93 -10.85
N GLN A 105 9.30 -21.16 -12.04
CA GLN A 105 9.91 -21.92 -13.12
C GLN A 105 9.92 -21.04 -14.39
N PRO A 106 10.75 -19.98 -14.41
CA PRO A 106 10.87 -19.16 -15.61
C PRO A 106 11.29 -20.02 -16.80
N ASN A 107 10.67 -19.74 -17.94
CA ASN A 107 10.89 -20.47 -19.18
C ASN A 107 12.39 -20.46 -19.55
N PRO A 108 12.97 -21.55 -20.08
CA PRO A 108 14.32 -21.54 -20.69
C PRO A 108 14.55 -20.41 -21.71
N PHE A 109 13.48 -19.89 -22.32
CA PHE A 109 13.46 -18.76 -23.26
C PHE A 109 13.01 -17.45 -22.60
N GLU A 110 13.34 -17.27 -21.33
CA GLU A 110 13.06 -16.04 -20.60
C GLU A 110 13.62 -14.82 -21.35
N ALA A 111 12.78 -13.79 -21.48
CA ALA A 111 13.18 -12.57 -22.14
C ALA A 111 14.20 -11.81 -21.26
N LYS A 112 15.25 -11.31 -21.91
CA LYS A 112 16.12 -10.30 -21.33
C LYS A 112 15.39 -8.96 -21.25
N ILE A 113 15.79 -8.11 -20.31
CA ILE A 113 15.18 -6.79 -20.10
C ILE A 113 15.15 -5.98 -21.39
N TYR A 114 16.23 -5.92 -22.18
CA TYR A 114 16.25 -5.14 -23.44
C TYR A 114 15.24 -5.62 -24.50
N GLN A 115 14.73 -6.86 -24.40
CA GLN A 115 13.72 -7.39 -25.31
C GLN A 115 12.31 -6.93 -24.92
N ILE A 116 12.12 -6.51 -23.67
CA ILE A 116 10.86 -6.00 -23.12
C ILE A 116 10.88 -4.48 -23.12
N PHE A 117 11.86 -3.89 -22.42
CA PHE A 117 12.11 -2.46 -22.35
C PHE A 117 13.25 -2.13 -23.30
N THR A 118 12.91 -1.65 -24.49
CA THR A 118 13.87 -1.57 -25.60
C THR A 118 14.91 -0.46 -25.41
N PRO A 119 16.05 -0.52 -26.11
CA PRO A 119 16.99 0.60 -26.15
C PRO A 119 16.35 1.93 -26.55
N ASP A 120 15.34 1.91 -27.43
CA ASP A 120 14.59 3.11 -27.82
C ASP A 120 13.77 3.68 -26.65
N MET A 121 13.08 2.82 -25.88
CA MET A 121 12.37 3.25 -24.67
C MET A 121 13.33 3.83 -23.63
N TYR A 122 14.53 3.23 -23.48
CA TYR A 122 15.56 3.79 -22.62
C TYR A 122 16.06 5.15 -23.11
N ALA A 123 16.29 5.31 -24.42
CA ALA A 123 16.71 6.58 -25.00
C ALA A 123 15.65 7.68 -24.77
N GLU A 124 14.36 7.35 -24.94
CA GLU A 124 13.24 8.24 -24.63
C GLU A 124 13.20 8.60 -23.13
N LEU A 125 13.34 7.62 -22.24
CA LEU A 125 13.39 7.84 -20.80
C LEU A 125 14.54 8.79 -20.42
N ARG A 126 15.72 8.54 -20.96
CA ARG A 126 16.92 9.36 -20.74
C ARG A 126 16.70 10.79 -21.21
N ALA A 127 16.07 10.98 -22.37
CA ALA A 127 15.73 12.29 -22.90
C ALA A 127 14.74 13.04 -22.00
N GLU A 128 13.68 12.38 -21.54
CA GLU A 128 12.71 12.96 -20.58
C GLU A 128 13.38 13.34 -19.26
N LEU A 129 14.25 12.49 -18.71
CA LEU A 129 15.03 12.80 -17.50
C LEU A 129 15.93 14.04 -17.70
N ALA A 130 16.58 14.15 -18.86
CA ALA A 130 17.41 15.30 -19.20
C ALA A 130 16.59 16.60 -19.29
N LEU A 131 15.40 16.54 -19.92
CA LEU A 131 14.48 17.68 -20.01
C LEU A 131 14.01 18.17 -18.64
N GLN A 132 13.92 17.26 -17.67
CA GLN A 132 13.54 17.58 -16.30
C GLN A 132 14.72 18.06 -15.45
N GLY A 133 15.92 18.15 -16.03
CA GLY A 133 17.13 18.62 -15.35
C GLY A 133 17.71 17.63 -14.34
N VAL A 134 17.42 16.34 -14.49
CA VAL A 134 17.93 15.29 -13.60
C VAL A 134 19.43 15.06 -13.86
N SER A 135 20.24 15.07 -12.80
CA SER A 135 21.68 14.84 -12.87
C SER A 135 22.04 13.34 -12.90
N GLY A 136 23.30 13.03 -13.21
CA GLY A 136 23.84 11.66 -13.10
C GLY A 136 23.49 10.72 -14.26
N LEU A 137 23.00 11.25 -15.39
CA LEU A 137 22.54 10.42 -16.52
C LEU A 137 23.65 9.57 -17.15
N GLU A 138 24.90 10.05 -17.19
CA GLU A 138 26.03 9.25 -17.70
C GLU A 138 26.29 8.00 -16.85
N LYS A 139 26.11 8.11 -15.52
CA LYS A 139 26.21 6.96 -14.61
C LYS A 139 25.01 6.03 -14.77
N LEU A 140 23.82 6.58 -15.00
CA LEU A 140 22.64 5.78 -15.35
C LEU A 140 22.86 4.98 -16.64
N ASP A 141 23.46 5.59 -17.67
CA ASP A 141 23.79 4.94 -18.94
C ASP A 141 24.71 3.73 -18.71
N LEU A 142 25.69 3.85 -17.81
CA LEU A 142 26.55 2.73 -17.44
C LEU A 142 25.78 1.61 -16.73
N VAL A 143 24.87 1.95 -15.79
CA VAL A 143 24.03 0.94 -15.10
C VAL A 143 23.12 0.21 -16.10
N TRP A 144 22.50 0.95 -17.02
CA TRP A 144 21.66 0.36 -18.05
C TRP A 144 22.45 -0.56 -18.98
N THR A 145 23.53 -0.05 -19.58
CA THR A 145 24.27 -0.74 -20.65
C THR A 145 25.17 -1.87 -20.16
N ARG A 146 25.64 -1.83 -18.91
CA ARG A 146 26.54 -2.87 -18.38
C ARG A 146 25.84 -3.94 -17.57
N ASP A 147 24.63 -3.66 -17.08
CA ASP A 147 23.94 -4.55 -16.15
C ASP A 147 22.46 -4.72 -16.53
N LEU A 148 21.61 -3.73 -16.22
CA LEU A 148 20.16 -3.94 -16.18
C LEU A 148 19.58 -4.44 -17.51
N MET A 149 20.06 -3.95 -18.65
CA MET A 149 19.49 -4.34 -19.95
C MET A 149 19.75 -5.82 -20.27
N HIS A 150 20.82 -6.40 -19.73
CA HIS A 150 21.26 -7.76 -20.05
C HIS A 150 20.65 -8.83 -19.15
N ARG A 151 20.07 -8.42 -18.02
CA ARG A 151 19.44 -9.32 -17.05
C ARG A 151 18.25 -10.06 -17.65
N MET A 152 18.05 -11.28 -17.19
CA MET A 152 16.82 -12.03 -17.36
C MET A 152 15.69 -11.39 -16.52
N ALA A 153 14.54 -11.14 -17.15
CA ALA A 153 13.50 -10.26 -16.59
C ALA A 153 12.91 -10.74 -15.25
N ILE A 154 12.68 -12.03 -15.11
CA ILE A 154 12.14 -12.72 -13.94
C ILE A 154 13.27 -13.23 -13.03
N SER A 155 14.16 -14.07 -13.55
CA SER A 155 15.14 -14.82 -12.74
C SER A 155 16.24 -13.95 -12.16
N GLU A 156 16.65 -12.89 -12.84
CA GLU A 156 17.74 -12.00 -12.43
C GLU A 156 17.29 -10.58 -12.06
N PHE A 157 16.11 -10.14 -12.51
CA PHE A 157 15.56 -8.82 -12.17
C PHE A 157 14.42 -8.89 -11.15
N LEU A 158 13.27 -9.51 -11.45
CA LEU A 158 12.16 -9.58 -10.47
C LEU A 158 12.52 -10.31 -9.17
N LYS A 159 13.37 -11.34 -9.25
CA LYS A 159 13.78 -12.14 -8.09
C LYS A 159 15.01 -11.57 -7.36
N ASP A 160 15.59 -10.47 -7.84
CA ASP A 160 16.71 -9.83 -7.15
C ASP A 160 16.22 -9.08 -5.91
N ARG A 161 16.56 -9.64 -4.75
CA ARG A 161 16.19 -9.11 -3.43
C ARG A 161 16.83 -7.75 -3.15
N SER A 162 17.95 -7.43 -3.80
CA SER A 162 18.67 -6.18 -3.56
C SER A 162 17.84 -4.95 -3.94
N PHE A 163 16.96 -5.04 -4.94
CA PHE A 163 16.05 -3.92 -5.27
C PHE A 163 15.07 -3.61 -4.13
N GLY A 164 14.61 -4.63 -3.41
CA GLY A 164 13.75 -4.47 -2.23
C GLY A 164 14.52 -3.88 -1.04
N GLU A 165 15.72 -4.38 -0.77
CA GLU A 165 16.59 -3.88 0.31
C GLU A 165 17.02 -2.42 0.09
N LYS A 166 17.31 -2.06 -1.16
CA LYS A 166 17.65 -0.70 -1.60
C LYS A 166 16.43 0.18 -1.82
N ARG A 167 15.21 -0.39 -1.78
CA ARG A 167 13.93 0.28 -1.99
C ARG A 167 13.76 0.96 -3.35
N LEU A 168 14.55 0.59 -4.37
CA LEU A 168 14.60 1.25 -5.69
C LEU A 168 13.29 1.16 -6.48
N ILE A 169 12.42 0.20 -6.16
CA ILE A 169 11.09 0.05 -6.77
C ILE A 169 9.99 0.45 -5.78
N SER A 170 10.05 -0.05 -4.55
CA SER A 170 8.97 0.13 -3.57
C SER A 170 8.78 1.57 -3.09
N MET A 171 9.86 2.35 -2.96
CA MET A 171 9.74 3.76 -2.55
C MET A 171 9.11 4.62 -3.64
N PRO A 172 9.59 4.61 -4.90
CA PRO A 172 8.92 5.38 -5.93
C PRO A 172 7.52 4.85 -6.24
N ASP A 173 7.24 3.55 -6.12
CA ASP A 173 5.87 3.02 -6.19
C ASP A 173 4.95 3.63 -5.13
N ARG A 174 5.37 3.64 -3.86
CA ARG A 174 4.61 4.23 -2.76
C ARG A 174 4.21 5.69 -3.02
N ILE A 175 5.10 6.45 -3.64
CA ILE A 175 4.90 7.88 -3.90
C ILE A 175 4.08 8.13 -5.17
N THR A 176 4.25 7.29 -6.19
CA THR A 176 3.74 7.57 -7.54
C THR A 176 2.55 6.71 -7.95
N SER A 177 2.18 5.67 -7.18
CA SER A 177 1.09 4.74 -7.51
C SER A 177 -0.24 5.43 -7.81
N SER A 178 -0.59 6.44 -7.01
CA SER A 178 -1.75 7.31 -7.21
C SER A 178 -1.43 8.72 -6.75
N ILE A 179 -1.87 9.71 -7.50
CA ILE A 179 -1.65 11.13 -7.20
C ILE A 179 -2.96 11.90 -7.36
N THR A 180 -3.06 13.03 -6.65
CA THR A 180 -4.15 14.00 -6.84
C THR A 180 -3.71 15.06 -7.83
N ILE A 181 -4.55 15.39 -8.80
CA ILE A 181 -4.31 16.45 -9.79
C ILE A 181 -5.27 17.64 -9.58
N LYS A 182 -5.06 18.71 -10.37
CA LYS A 182 -5.96 19.86 -10.43
C LYS A 182 -7.39 19.40 -10.67
N ASN A 183 -8.30 19.83 -9.79
CA ASN A 183 -9.72 19.40 -9.64
C ASN A 183 -9.97 18.30 -8.60
N GLY A 184 -8.96 17.88 -7.84
CA GLY A 184 -9.14 16.88 -6.76
C GLY A 184 -9.33 15.45 -7.27
N LEU A 185 -9.18 15.22 -8.58
CA LEU A 185 -9.23 13.89 -9.17
C LEU A 185 -7.98 13.09 -8.77
N THR A 186 -8.20 11.83 -8.40
CA THR A 186 -7.11 10.86 -8.25
C THR A 186 -6.85 10.19 -9.59
N VAL A 187 -5.60 10.22 -10.02
CA VAL A 187 -5.12 9.48 -11.20
C VAL A 187 -4.07 8.46 -10.77
N PHE A 188 -3.99 7.36 -11.51
CA PHE A 188 -3.16 6.21 -11.17
C PHE A 188 -2.03 6.07 -12.17
N ARG A 189 -0.84 5.70 -11.67
CA ARG A 189 0.30 5.34 -12.52
C ARG A 189 -0.10 4.18 -13.42
N PRO A 190 0.17 4.22 -14.73
CA PRO A 190 -0.06 3.10 -15.62
C PRO A 190 0.77 1.88 -15.19
N SER A 191 0.14 0.91 -14.54
CA SER A 191 0.81 -0.29 -14.04
C SER A 191 -0.22 -1.40 -13.78
N PRO A 192 0.17 -2.68 -13.85
CA PRO A 192 -0.70 -3.77 -13.43
C PRO A 192 -1.12 -3.71 -11.95
N ILE A 193 -0.29 -3.06 -11.12
CA ILE A 193 -0.47 -3.00 -9.67
C ILE A 193 -1.17 -1.73 -9.15
N THR A 194 -1.89 -1.01 -10.02
CA THR A 194 -2.59 0.23 -9.66
C THR A 194 -4.01 0.26 -10.20
N GLY A 195 -4.83 1.20 -9.73
CA GLY A 195 -6.23 1.37 -10.13
C GLY A 195 -6.49 1.90 -11.55
N ILE A 196 -5.47 1.97 -12.42
CA ILE A 196 -5.67 2.45 -13.80
C ILE A 196 -6.65 1.56 -14.57
N GLN A 197 -7.57 2.20 -15.29
CA GLN A 197 -8.63 1.56 -16.08
C GLN A 197 -8.34 1.51 -17.58
N ASN A 198 -7.34 2.26 -18.05
CA ASN A 198 -6.90 2.23 -19.43
C ASN A 198 -6.31 0.86 -19.78
N ASP A 199 -6.64 0.38 -20.98
CA ASP A 199 -6.07 -0.85 -21.48
C ASP A 199 -4.58 -0.68 -21.81
N MET A 200 -3.77 -1.65 -21.40
CA MET A 200 -2.32 -1.75 -21.58
C MET A 200 -1.99 -2.99 -22.41
N ASP A 201 -2.49 -3.01 -23.65
CA ASP A 201 -2.47 -4.19 -24.54
C ASP A 201 -1.06 -4.65 -24.93
N SER A 202 -0.07 -3.78 -24.78
CA SER A 202 1.34 -4.10 -25.00
C SER A 202 2.24 -3.19 -24.15
N VAL A 203 3.50 -3.59 -23.99
CA VAL A 203 4.53 -2.74 -23.37
C VAL A 203 4.67 -1.42 -24.12
N LYS A 204 4.52 -1.40 -25.45
CA LYS A 204 4.56 -0.16 -26.22
C LYS A 204 3.38 0.78 -25.91
N ALA A 205 2.16 0.24 -25.83
CA ALA A 205 0.97 1.03 -25.49
C ALA A 205 1.06 1.56 -24.05
N TRP A 206 1.53 0.73 -23.12
CA TRP A 206 1.81 1.14 -21.75
C TRP A 206 2.85 2.25 -21.67
N TRP A 207 3.94 2.16 -22.42
CA TRP A 207 5.05 3.11 -22.34
C TRP A 207 4.61 4.55 -22.61
N SER A 208 3.75 4.76 -23.61
CA SER A 208 3.19 6.09 -23.90
C SER A 208 2.31 6.63 -22.76
N LEU A 209 1.52 5.76 -22.12
CA LEU A 209 0.73 6.15 -20.95
C LEU A 209 1.65 6.49 -19.76
N TRP A 210 2.64 5.63 -19.51
CA TRP A 210 3.53 5.73 -18.36
C TRP A 210 4.40 6.99 -18.42
N THR A 211 5.00 7.28 -19.58
CA THR A 211 5.80 8.50 -19.78
C THR A 211 4.95 9.77 -19.62
N ASN A 212 3.74 9.79 -20.20
CA ASN A 212 2.82 10.90 -20.02
C ASN A 212 2.44 11.11 -18.55
N TYR A 213 2.19 10.01 -17.83
CA TYR A 213 1.95 10.06 -16.39
C TYR A 213 3.15 10.65 -15.65
N MET A 214 4.34 10.06 -15.81
CA MET A 214 5.51 10.42 -15.01
C MET A 214 6.02 11.85 -15.27
N PHE A 215 6.06 12.28 -16.53
CA PHE A 215 6.76 13.50 -16.93
C PHE A 215 5.84 14.69 -17.25
N LYS A 216 4.58 14.44 -17.59
CA LYS A 216 3.65 15.47 -18.10
C LYS A 216 2.45 15.72 -17.18
N THR A 217 2.15 14.80 -16.28
CA THR A 217 1.05 14.98 -15.31
C THR A 217 1.52 15.83 -14.14
N ALA A 218 0.78 16.89 -13.82
CA ALA A 218 1.08 17.82 -12.74
C ALA A 218 0.31 17.46 -11.46
N PRO A 219 0.96 16.86 -10.43
CA PRO A 219 0.30 16.59 -9.17
C PRO A 219 0.13 17.85 -8.32
N ILE A 220 -0.85 17.81 -7.42
CA ILE A 220 -1.04 18.78 -6.35
C ILE A 220 -0.59 18.17 -5.03
N ILE A 221 0.29 18.88 -4.32
CA ILE A 221 0.61 18.56 -2.92
C ILE A 221 0.34 19.80 -2.08
N GLU A 222 -0.47 19.66 -1.02
CA GLU A 222 -0.71 20.74 -0.05
C GLU A 222 -1.16 22.07 -0.71
N GLY A 223 -1.92 21.98 -1.80
CA GLY A 223 -2.39 23.14 -2.57
C GLY A 223 -1.37 23.76 -3.53
N ASN A 224 -0.16 23.20 -3.63
CA ASN A 224 0.87 23.65 -4.57
C ASN A 224 0.96 22.72 -5.80
N ASP A 225 0.97 23.34 -6.97
CA ASP A 225 1.19 22.67 -8.24
C ASP A 225 2.65 22.22 -8.36
N LYS A 226 2.85 20.94 -8.64
CA LYS A 226 4.15 20.37 -9.00
C LYS A 226 4.26 20.27 -10.52
N LYS A 227 5.49 20.33 -11.02
CA LYS A 227 5.76 20.32 -12.47
C LYS A 227 5.42 18.97 -13.11
N SER A 228 5.74 17.88 -12.41
CA SER A 228 5.63 16.51 -12.91
C SER A 228 5.56 15.52 -11.75
N VAL A 229 5.17 14.28 -12.02
CA VAL A 229 5.12 13.22 -10.99
C VAL A 229 6.51 12.85 -10.50
N ILE A 230 7.53 12.89 -11.35
CA ILE A 230 8.90 12.61 -10.90
C ILE A 230 9.39 13.61 -9.85
N SER A 231 8.84 14.83 -9.83
CA SER A 231 9.21 15.85 -8.83
C SER A 231 8.68 15.54 -7.42
N LEU A 232 7.89 14.47 -7.29
CA LEU A 232 7.48 13.90 -6.00
C LEU A 232 8.55 13.02 -5.37
N LEU A 233 9.53 12.56 -6.16
CA LEU A 233 10.54 11.61 -5.70
C LEU A 233 11.65 12.31 -4.93
N ASP A 234 12.01 11.72 -3.79
CA ASP A 234 13.14 12.13 -2.98
C ASP A 234 14.33 11.18 -3.17
N ILE A 235 15.52 11.63 -2.77
CA ILE A 235 16.71 10.79 -2.71
C ILE A 235 16.48 9.67 -1.69
N ILE A 236 16.71 8.41 -2.09
CA ILE A 236 16.76 7.28 -1.19
C ILE A 236 18.15 7.30 -0.55
N ALA A 237 18.23 7.85 0.66
CA ALA A 237 19.51 8.03 1.34
C ALA A 237 20.04 6.72 1.94
N ARG A 238 21.35 6.48 1.79
CA ARG A 238 22.05 5.32 2.37
C ARG A 238 21.99 5.31 3.89
N ALA A 239 21.95 6.50 4.50
CA ALA A 239 21.77 6.66 5.95
C ALA A 239 20.52 5.93 6.47
N LYS A 240 19.46 5.86 5.65
CA LYS A 240 18.22 5.14 5.97
C LYS A 240 18.19 3.73 5.38
N TYR A 241 18.84 3.53 4.22
CA TYR A 241 18.86 2.26 3.50
C TYR A 241 20.31 1.84 3.18
N PRO A 242 21.01 1.20 4.14
CA PRO A 242 22.45 0.93 4.04
C PRO A 242 22.86 -0.02 2.91
N ALA A 243 21.91 -0.73 2.29
CA ALA A 243 22.16 -1.61 1.15
C ALA A 243 22.51 -0.83 -0.14
N LEU A 244 22.22 0.47 -0.20
CA LEU A 244 22.62 1.32 -1.32
C LEU A 244 24.13 1.59 -1.29
N SER A 245 24.76 1.47 -2.44
CA SER A 245 26.10 2.01 -2.66
C SER A 245 26.08 3.53 -2.80
N GLU A 246 27.24 4.15 -2.63
CA GLU A 246 27.41 5.59 -2.84
C GLU A 246 27.07 6.01 -4.28
N ALA A 247 27.48 5.19 -5.25
CA ALA A 247 27.19 5.44 -6.65
C ALA A 247 25.68 5.40 -6.94
N GLU A 248 24.94 4.48 -6.32
CA GLU A 248 23.49 4.39 -6.48
C GLU A 248 22.75 5.55 -5.78
N GLU A 249 23.20 5.97 -4.60
CA GLU A 249 22.64 7.15 -3.90
C GLU A 249 22.82 8.42 -4.72
N GLU A 250 23.97 8.61 -5.36
CA GLU A 250 24.27 9.76 -6.21
C GLU A 250 23.32 9.88 -7.42
N ILE A 251 22.92 8.75 -8.01
CA ILE A 251 21.96 8.69 -9.12
C ILE A 251 20.57 8.23 -8.67
N SER A 252 20.23 8.44 -7.39
CA SER A 252 19.05 7.85 -6.77
C SER A 252 17.75 8.13 -7.54
N ILE A 253 17.51 9.38 -7.98
CA ILE A 253 16.28 9.73 -8.70
C ILE A 253 16.17 9.02 -10.06
N PRO A 254 17.14 9.18 -10.99
CA PRO A 254 17.03 8.50 -12.30
C PRO A 254 17.06 6.97 -12.17
N LEU A 255 17.80 6.42 -11.19
CA LEU A 255 17.83 4.98 -10.94
C LEU A 255 16.48 4.45 -10.45
N GLN A 256 15.83 5.14 -9.50
CA GLN A 256 14.47 4.80 -9.05
C GLN A 256 13.48 4.76 -10.23
N ILE A 257 13.51 5.78 -11.09
CA ILE A 257 12.61 5.91 -12.22
C ILE A 257 12.83 4.76 -13.22
N LEU A 258 14.09 4.46 -13.55
CA LEU A 258 14.44 3.34 -14.42
C LEU A 258 13.98 2.01 -13.81
N CYS A 259 14.35 1.71 -12.56
CA CYS A 259 13.96 0.46 -11.90
C CYS A 259 12.44 0.29 -11.84
N LEU A 260 11.70 1.37 -11.57
CA LEU A 260 10.24 1.36 -11.54
C LEU A 260 9.63 1.09 -12.93
N ALA A 261 10.15 1.72 -13.98
CA ALA A 261 9.73 1.49 -15.36
C ALA A 261 10.00 0.03 -15.78
N LEU A 262 11.19 -0.50 -15.48
CA LEU A 262 11.54 -1.89 -15.77
C LEU A 262 10.61 -2.87 -15.05
N PHE A 263 10.31 -2.60 -13.77
CA PHE A 263 9.37 -3.41 -12.99
C PHE A 263 7.98 -3.47 -13.64
N ASP A 264 7.40 -2.32 -13.98
CA ASP A 264 6.10 -2.27 -14.64
C ASP A 264 6.12 -2.96 -16.02
N ALA A 265 7.15 -2.71 -16.83
CA ALA A 265 7.29 -3.28 -18.17
C ALA A 265 7.37 -4.80 -18.12
N VAL A 266 8.19 -5.34 -17.22
CA VAL A 266 8.32 -6.79 -17.02
C VAL A 266 7.02 -7.39 -16.52
N TYR A 267 6.31 -6.71 -15.61
CA TYR A 267 5.05 -7.25 -15.09
C TYR A 267 3.95 -7.26 -16.17
N ILE A 268 3.89 -6.23 -17.01
CA ILE A 268 2.97 -6.21 -18.16
C ILE A 268 3.31 -7.34 -19.14
N HIS A 269 4.59 -7.52 -19.45
CA HIS A 269 5.03 -8.61 -20.32
C HIS A 269 4.67 -9.99 -19.75
N LEU A 270 4.88 -10.20 -18.45
CA LEU A 270 4.48 -11.42 -17.75
C LEU A 270 2.97 -11.68 -17.89
N LEU A 271 2.14 -10.70 -17.56
CA LEU A 271 0.68 -10.84 -17.61
C LEU A 271 0.16 -11.04 -19.03
N ALA A 272 0.73 -10.31 -20.00
CA ALA A 272 0.42 -10.48 -21.42
C ALA A 272 0.85 -11.86 -21.95
N THR A 273 1.90 -12.46 -21.38
CA THR A 273 2.37 -13.80 -21.75
C THR A 273 1.47 -14.90 -21.18
N VAL A 274 1.10 -14.80 -19.91
CA VAL A 274 0.35 -15.87 -19.22
C VAL A 274 -1.15 -15.81 -19.45
N ALA A 275 -1.70 -14.61 -19.66
CA ALA A 275 -3.15 -14.39 -19.68
C ALA A 275 -3.57 -13.21 -20.58
N PRO A 276 -3.14 -13.18 -21.86
CA PRO A 276 -3.22 -12.00 -22.75
C PRO A 276 -4.61 -11.36 -22.85
N LYS A 277 -5.68 -12.16 -22.71
CA LYS A 277 -7.06 -11.71 -22.87
C LYS A 277 -7.80 -11.46 -21.56
N THR A 278 -7.34 -12.05 -20.45
CA THR A 278 -8.14 -12.15 -19.21
C THR A 278 -7.55 -11.33 -18.06
N TRP A 279 -6.25 -11.03 -18.08
CA TRP A 279 -5.62 -10.33 -16.95
C TRP A 279 -6.18 -8.91 -16.72
N GLN A 280 -6.47 -8.14 -17.77
CA GLN A 280 -7.00 -6.78 -17.62
C GLN A 280 -8.45 -6.73 -17.09
N PRO A 281 -9.41 -7.52 -17.64
CA PRO A 281 -10.73 -7.65 -17.03
C PRO A 281 -10.69 -8.14 -15.57
N LEU A 282 -9.86 -9.14 -15.26
CA LEU A 282 -9.70 -9.65 -13.89
C LEU A 282 -9.13 -8.58 -12.95
N LYS A 283 -8.10 -7.86 -13.38
CA LYS A 283 -7.54 -6.72 -12.64
C LYS A 283 -8.62 -5.69 -12.30
N ARG A 284 -9.48 -5.32 -13.27
CA ARG A 284 -10.58 -4.36 -13.05
C ARG A 284 -11.59 -4.89 -12.04
N SER A 285 -11.99 -6.16 -12.15
CA SER A 285 -12.87 -6.81 -11.17
C SER A 285 -12.28 -6.78 -9.76
N LEU A 286 -10.98 -7.09 -9.61
CA LEU A 286 -10.27 -7.03 -8.34
C LEU A 286 -10.21 -5.60 -7.79
N HIS A 287 -9.95 -4.61 -8.64
CA HIS A 287 -9.98 -3.21 -8.24
C HIS A 287 -11.34 -2.79 -7.70
N THR A 288 -12.43 -3.10 -8.41
CA THR A 288 -13.79 -2.80 -7.93
C THR A 288 -14.08 -3.49 -6.60
N ALA A 289 -13.71 -4.77 -6.46
CA ALA A 289 -13.97 -5.53 -5.24
C ALA A 289 -13.13 -5.08 -4.04
N LEU A 290 -11.85 -4.77 -4.24
CA LEU A 290 -10.87 -4.54 -3.16
C LEU A 290 -10.64 -3.06 -2.85
N PHE A 291 -10.87 -2.16 -3.82
CA PHE A 291 -10.64 -0.72 -3.66
C PHE A 291 -11.96 0.06 -3.64
N GLU A 292 -12.76 0.02 -4.70
CA GLU A 292 -13.94 0.88 -4.85
C GLU A 292 -15.00 0.63 -3.77
N HIS A 293 -15.23 -0.64 -3.41
CA HIS A 293 -16.22 -1.01 -2.39
C HIS A 293 -15.66 -1.15 -0.98
N LYS A 294 -14.36 -0.87 -0.77
CA LYS A 294 -13.69 -1.11 0.52
C LYS A 294 -14.33 -0.36 1.67
N ALA A 295 -14.50 0.96 1.54
CA ALA A 295 -15.08 1.79 2.61
C ALA A 295 -16.50 1.34 2.98
N ALA A 296 -17.32 0.99 1.99
CA ALA A 296 -18.67 0.47 2.22
C ALA A 296 -18.66 -0.87 2.94
N ARG A 297 -17.76 -1.77 2.54
CA ARG A 297 -17.60 -3.09 3.16
C ARG A 297 -17.09 -2.98 4.60
N CYS A 298 -16.11 -2.12 4.88
CA CYS A 298 -15.61 -1.88 6.23
C CYS A 298 -16.72 -1.36 7.15
N VAL A 299 -17.52 -0.40 6.69
CA VAL A 299 -18.68 0.11 7.45
C VAL A 299 -19.70 -1.01 7.70
N SER A 300 -20.01 -1.83 6.69
CA SER A 300 -20.95 -2.94 6.84
C SER A 300 -20.47 -3.97 7.88
N ILE A 301 -19.18 -4.30 7.89
CA ILE A 301 -18.57 -5.19 8.90
C ILE A 301 -18.73 -4.58 10.30
N LEU A 302 -18.39 -3.29 10.46
CA LEU A 302 -18.54 -2.61 11.75
C LEU A 302 -19.99 -2.60 12.23
N GLN A 303 -20.97 -2.38 11.35
CA GLN A 303 -22.37 -2.38 11.72
C GLN A 303 -22.87 -3.77 12.13
N THR A 304 -22.50 -4.80 11.35
CA THR A 304 -23.10 -6.14 11.48
C THR A 304 -22.41 -7.02 12.51
N GLN A 305 -21.10 -6.88 12.69
CA GLN A 305 -20.30 -7.75 13.56
C GLN A 305 -19.85 -7.06 14.84
N TYR A 306 -19.72 -5.72 14.82
CA TYR A 306 -19.11 -4.95 15.91
C TYR A 306 -19.94 -3.73 16.31
N GLY A 307 -21.23 -3.73 15.95
CA GLY A 307 -22.15 -2.64 16.30
C GLY A 307 -22.35 -2.53 17.81
N ASP A 308 -22.05 -3.60 18.55
CA ASP A 308 -22.11 -3.70 20.00
C ASP A 308 -20.87 -3.12 20.73
N ALA A 309 -19.80 -2.75 20.01
CA ALA A 309 -18.63 -2.09 20.58
C ALA A 309 -18.91 -0.62 20.96
N ASP A 310 -18.45 -0.21 22.14
CA ASP A 310 -18.57 1.15 22.66
C ASP A 310 -17.49 2.07 22.07
N VAL A 311 -16.28 1.54 21.93
CA VAL A 311 -15.12 2.26 21.37
C VAL A 311 -14.40 1.35 20.36
N ILE A 312 -14.08 1.89 19.18
CA ILE A 312 -13.32 1.18 18.15
C ILE A 312 -12.13 2.03 17.71
N PHE A 313 -10.92 1.50 17.88
CA PHE A 313 -9.69 2.12 17.37
C PHE A 313 -9.41 1.62 15.97
N ILE A 314 -9.52 2.51 14.98
CA ILE A 314 -9.26 2.19 13.57
C ILE A 314 -7.88 2.72 13.18
N GLN A 315 -7.06 1.85 12.60
CA GLN A 315 -5.75 2.19 12.05
C GLN A 315 -5.75 2.07 10.53
N GLU A 316 -4.89 2.86 9.89
CA GLU A 316 -4.71 2.92 8.42
C GLU A 316 -6.01 3.22 7.65
N ALA A 317 -6.83 4.11 8.19
CA ALA A 317 -8.08 4.49 7.55
C ALA A 317 -7.88 5.50 6.41
N SER A 318 -8.69 5.42 5.35
CA SER A 318 -8.75 6.47 4.34
C SER A 318 -9.77 7.56 4.71
N GLU A 319 -9.64 8.75 4.12
CA GLU A 319 -10.64 9.82 4.29
C GLU A 319 -12.03 9.39 3.76
N ALA A 320 -12.06 8.57 2.70
CA ALA A 320 -13.31 8.00 2.18
C ALA A 320 -14.00 7.10 3.22
N PHE A 321 -13.24 6.30 3.96
CA PHE A 321 -13.77 5.54 5.10
C PHE A 321 -14.27 6.48 6.21
N ALA A 322 -13.46 7.45 6.63
CA ALA A 322 -13.83 8.39 7.71
C ALA A 322 -15.13 9.14 7.41
N SER A 323 -15.26 9.65 6.18
CA SER A 323 -16.44 10.34 5.69
C SER A 323 -17.67 9.44 5.72
N ARG A 324 -17.55 8.20 5.22
CA ARG A 324 -18.67 7.25 5.20
C ARG A 324 -19.07 6.80 6.60
N ALA A 325 -18.09 6.48 7.45
CA ALA A 325 -18.32 6.07 8.83
C ALA A 325 -19.09 7.14 9.61
N SER A 326 -18.77 8.42 9.39
CA SER A 326 -19.45 9.56 10.04
C SER A 326 -20.94 9.65 9.75
N VAL A 327 -21.36 9.17 8.56
CA VAL A 327 -22.76 9.17 8.12
C VAL A 327 -23.47 7.88 8.50
N CYS A 328 -22.81 6.73 8.35
CA CYS A 328 -23.45 5.43 8.44
C CYS A 328 -23.41 4.79 9.83
N LEU A 329 -22.50 5.21 10.72
CA LEU A 329 -22.34 4.59 12.05
C LEU A 329 -23.00 5.41 13.16
N ASP A 330 -23.46 4.71 14.19
CA ASP A 330 -23.92 5.31 15.45
C ASP A 330 -22.76 5.65 16.41
N HIS A 331 -21.63 6.05 15.81
CA HIS A 331 -20.41 6.43 16.52
C HIS A 331 -20.00 7.84 16.09
N PHE A 332 -19.47 8.62 17.02
CA PHE A 332 -18.67 9.79 16.69
C PHE A 332 -17.35 9.32 16.07
N VAL A 333 -16.99 9.91 14.94
CA VAL A 333 -15.68 9.68 14.30
C VAL A 333 -14.74 10.78 14.76
N LEU A 334 -13.84 10.43 15.67
CA LEU A 334 -12.79 11.31 16.17
C LEU A 334 -11.55 11.12 15.30
N ARG A 335 -10.98 12.24 14.82
CA ARG A 335 -9.85 12.28 13.90
C ARG A 335 -8.82 13.32 14.37
N PRO A 336 -7.53 13.16 14.04
CA PRO A 336 -6.51 14.17 14.32
C PRO A 336 -6.85 15.51 13.65
N SER A 337 -6.51 16.62 14.29
CA SER A 337 -6.74 17.98 13.77
C SER A 337 -5.81 18.34 12.60
N GLY A 338 -4.68 17.64 12.45
CA GLY A 338 -3.76 17.77 11.31
C GLY A 338 -3.73 16.48 10.47
N VAL A 339 -4.05 16.61 9.18
CA VAL A 339 -3.87 15.52 8.20
C VAL A 339 -2.63 15.84 7.38
N ASP A 340 -1.66 14.92 7.37
CA ASP A 340 -0.49 15.01 6.48
C ASP A 340 -0.96 14.89 5.03
N GLY A 341 -0.91 15.98 4.26
CA GLY A 341 -1.33 16.00 2.86
C GLY A 341 -0.55 15.05 1.94
N ARG A 342 0.58 14.50 2.41
CA ARG A 342 1.39 13.48 1.70
C ARG A 342 1.00 12.05 2.06
N ARG A 343 0.24 11.83 3.14
CA ARG A 343 -0.13 10.49 3.62
C ARG A 343 -1.65 10.33 3.71
N SER A 344 -2.20 9.44 2.91
CA SER A 344 -3.64 9.10 2.88
C SER A 344 -4.07 8.10 3.97
N GLN A 345 -3.40 8.11 5.13
CA GLN A 345 -3.63 7.15 6.22
C GLN A 345 -3.96 7.87 7.54
N LEU A 346 -5.11 7.55 8.11
CA LEU A 346 -5.63 8.13 9.35
C LEU A 346 -5.69 7.09 10.46
N SER A 347 -5.48 7.54 11.70
CA SER A 347 -5.87 6.79 12.89
C SER A 347 -7.12 7.43 13.47
N LEU A 348 -8.19 6.66 13.67
CA LEU A 348 -9.50 7.16 14.08
C LEU A 348 -9.95 6.48 15.36
N ILE A 349 -10.77 7.18 16.14
CA ILE A 349 -11.52 6.59 17.26
C ILE A 349 -13.01 6.70 16.93
N LEU A 350 -13.71 5.57 16.93
CA LEU A 350 -15.17 5.51 16.82
C LEU A 350 -15.75 5.36 18.22
N ALA A 351 -16.46 6.36 18.72
CA ALA A 351 -17.04 6.35 20.07
C ALA A 351 -18.58 6.38 20.00
N ARG A 352 -19.26 5.41 20.62
CA ARG A 352 -20.73 5.25 20.53
C ARG A 352 -21.50 6.49 20.98
N LYS A 353 -22.42 6.98 20.15
CA LYS A 353 -23.15 8.23 20.40
C LYS A 353 -24.07 8.17 21.61
N SER A 354 -24.64 7.00 21.92
CA SER A 354 -25.51 6.81 23.08
C SER A 354 -24.79 6.76 24.43
N LEU A 355 -23.46 6.57 24.43
CA LEU A 355 -22.66 6.47 25.65
C LEU A 355 -21.76 7.69 25.90
N PHE A 356 -21.29 8.33 24.83
CA PHE A 356 -20.35 9.45 24.93
C PHE A 356 -21.02 10.78 24.55
N LEU A 357 -20.53 11.89 25.11
CA LEU A 357 -20.96 13.23 24.76
C LEU A 357 -19.92 13.90 23.86
N ARG A 358 -20.30 14.33 22.65
CA ARG A 358 -19.35 14.88 21.68
C ARG A 358 -18.52 16.05 22.22
N HIS A 359 -19.13 16.93 23.00
CA HIS A 359 -18.50 18.15 23.52
C HIS A 359 -17.47 17.90 24.64
N THR A 360 -17.39 16.66 25.16
CA THR A 360 -16.37 16.31 26.16
C THR A 360 -15.09 15.78 25.53
N ALA A 361 -15.07 15.52 24.22
CA ALA A 361 -13.85 15.17 23.50
C ALA A 361 -12.90 16.40 23.50
N ARG A 362 -11.65 16.18 23.91
CA ARG A 362 -10.58 17.17 23.87
C ARG A 362 -9.53 16.69 22.89
N ASP A 363 -8.96 17.63 22.13
CA ASP A 363 -7.84 17.38 21.22
C ASP A 363 -6.53 17.09 21.97
#